data_AF-A0A1G0ZNJ9-F1
#
_entry.id   AF-A0A1G0ZNJ9-F1
#
_cell.length_a   1.000
_cell.length_b   1.000
_cell.length_c   1.000
_cell.angle_alpha   90.00
_cell.angle_beta   90.00
_cell.angle_gamma   90.00
#
_symmetry.space_group_name_H-M   'P 1'
#
loop_
_entity.id
_entity.type
_entity.pdbx_description
1 polymer ?
#
loop_
_entity_poly.entity_id
_entity_poly.type
_entity_poly.pdbx_seq_one_letter_code
_entity_poly.pdbx_strand_id
1 'polypeptide(L)'
;MRILIVDDCRISLQILTMFLSEYGECHTSASGPAGLQAFRESLSSGQLYDLVSLDLSMPGMNGYDVLSAMREAEAAASIPEERRAKVIIVTAFANEEILLKAYEQCQAFLIKPVRKTKLTEQLAILGFFPKSPHSSSWQNETSSGGPGYASMVPLLRRADDGHIAFMIHSVLGIGEDDYEEANPAELPFFKNVLRGQMLARLGDPDISLRAGAGVHFNPENLFFSALHNGRVEFEGNELRINDTMILNDVFNGQHIDFLGRIEVRGSVHDGAFVRGLQGLKVDGDIGAARIESEGDIEVQRVNGGGKASIRAGGSCRAKFVHNANIESFGDVEIEVEAVHSIIKSSRNIIAGAVTGGECIAYESMTIRRAGSPKDVSTNLRIGFDFSILDRRAAAERSLKEIERQLSHLTQMIGPAYTEDVAKAMLLAEPRKTKIYEMTAERNRLLSEQVKIEKELSKLADAAAKKVEPRINIGEVLYKGVRLEVGGLEELVFENIKGPVTIAGNLLRL
;
A
#
# COMPACT_ATOMS: atom_id res chain seq x y z
N MET A 1 -37.98 9.32 -2.48
CA MET A 1 -37.11 8.76 -1.42
C MET A 1 -37.40 9.46 -0.10
N ARG A 2 -37.51 8.71 0.99
CA ARG A 2 -37.54 9.20 2.38
C ARG A 2 -36.22 8.87 3.06
N ILE A 3 -35.65 9.86 3.73
CA ILE A 3 -34.31 9.80 4.28
C ILE A 3 -34.36 10.17 5.76
N LEU A 4 -33.81 9.32 6.62
CA LEU A 4 -33.62 9.62 8.03
C LEU A 4 -32.15 9.96 8.29
N ILE A 5 -31.87 11.10 8.92
CA ILE A 5 -30.51 11.53 9.29
C ILE A 5 -30.43 11.61 10.81
N VAL A 6 -29.54 10.82 11.42
CA VAL A 6 -29.38 10.72 12.88
C VAL A 6 -27.94 11.09 13.25
N ASP A 7 -27.78 12.23 13.91
CA ASP A 7 -26.48 12.81 14.26
C ASP A 7 -26.65 13.81 15.42
N ASP A 8 -25.86 13.70 16.49
CA ASP A 8 -25.92 14.64 17.63
C ASP A 8 -25.29 16.00 17.32
N CYS A 9 -24.51 16.08 16.24
CA CYS A 9 -23.92 17.32 15.75
C CYS A 9 -24.89 18.07 14.83
N ARG A 10 -25.44 19.18 15.34
CA ARG A 10 -26.35 20.07 14.57
C ARG A 10 -25.78 20.52 13.22
N ILE A 11 -24.47 20.74 13.13
CA ILE A 11 -23.79 21.14 11.88
C ILE A 11 -23.81 19.99 10.87
N SER A 12 -23.55 18.77 11.33
CA SER A 12 -23.62 17.57 10.46
C SER A 12 -25.04 17.36 9.95
N LEU A 13 -26.06 17.50 10.80
CA LEU A 13 -27.47 17.45 10.38
C LEU A 13 -27.76 18.47 9.26
N GLN A 14 -27.31 19.72 9.40
CA GLN A 14 -27.54 20.76 8.38
C GLN A 14 -26.86 20.42 7.05
N ILE A 15 -25.58 20.04 7.08
CA ILE A 15 -24.80 19.72 5.86
C ILE A 15 -25.38 18.49 5.15
N LEU A 16 -25.65 17.42 5.89
CA LEU A 16 -26.23 16.20 5.33
C LEU A 16 -27.62 16.45 4.77
N THR A 17 -28.46 17.23 5.47
CA THR A 17 -29.78 17.64 4.95
C THR A 17 -29.65 18.40 3.64
N MET A 18 -28.71 19.35 3.56
CA MET A 18 -28.46 20.13 2.34
C MET A 18 -28.12 19.21 1.16
N PHE A 19 -27.23 18.23 1.35
CA PHE A 19 -26.85 17.29 0.27
C PHE A 19 -27.95 16.27 -0.07
N LEU A 20 -28.62 15.69 0.93
CA LEU A 20 -29.56 14.59 0.74
C LEU A 20 -30.95 15.05 0.28
N SER A 21 -31.30 16.32 0.50
CA SER A 21 -32.56 16.92 0.01
C SER A 21 -32.71 16.87 -1.52
N GLU A 22 -31.59 16.81 -2.26
CA GLU A 22 -31.56 16.63 -3.72
C GLU A 22 -32.11 15.26 -4.17
N TYR A 23 -32.11 14.27 -3.27
CA TYR A 23 -32.53 12.90 -3.55
C TYR A 23 -33.92 12.57 -2.96
N GLY A 24 -34.28 13.21 -1.85
CA GLY A 24 -35.46 12.80 -1.09
C GLY A 24 -35.90 13.78 -0.01
N GLU A 25 -37.01 13.45 0.64
CA GLU A 25 -37.47 14.14 1.84
C GLU A 25 -36.60 13.72 3.03
N CYS A 26 -36.03 14.70 3.74
CA CYS A 26 -35.12 14.47 4.87
C CYS A 26 -35.82 14.70 6.21
N HIS A 27 -35.77 13.69 7.07
CA HIS A 27 -36.13 13.78 8.48
C HIS A 27 -34.85 13.74 9.31
N THR A 28 -34.74 14.61 10.31
CA THR A 28 -33.52 14.72 11.14
C THR A 28 -33.81 14.36 12.59
N SER A 29 -32.85 13.72 13.25
CA SER A 29 -32.87 13.44 14.68
C SER A 29 -31.52 13.76 15.30
N ALA A 30 -31.54 14.49 16.41
CA ALA A 30 -30.34 14.90 17.15
C ALA A 30 -29.88 13.86 18.20
N SER A 31 -30.49 12.68 18.24
CA SER A 31 -30.09 11.62 19.16
C SER A 31 -30.49 10.22 18.65
N GLY A 32 -29.75 9.21 19.10
CA GLY A 32 -30.03 7.80 18.80
C GLY A 32 -31.45 7.36 19.19
N PRO A 33 -31.93 7.59 20.44
CA PRO A 33 -33.27 7.17 20.86
C PRO A 33 -34.40 7.79 20.03
N ALA A 34 -34.31 9.09 19.76
CA ALA A 34 -35.31 9.77 18.92
C ALA A 34 -35.26 9.30 17.46
N GLY A 35 -34.06 8.98 16.94
CA GLY A 35 -33.89 8.42 15.59
C GLY A 35 -34.51 7.04 15.46
N LEU A 36 -34.27 6.17 16.45
CA LEU A 36 -34.88 4.83 16.50
C LEU A 36 -36.40 4.89 16.65
N GLN A 37 -36.92 5.83 17.44
CA GLN A 37 -38.36 6.04 17.55
C GLN A 37 -38.99 6.42 16.20
N ALA A 38 -38.43 7.43 15.52
CA ALA A 38 -38.91 7.86 14.21
C ALA A 38 -38.85 6.72 13.17
N PHE A 39 -37.84 5.86 13.26
CA PHE A 39 -37.72 4.67 12.42
C PHE A 39 -38.83 3.65 12.70
N ARG A 40 -39.10 3.33 13.98
CA ARG A 40 -40.19 2.40 14.36
C ARG A 40 -41.57 2.92 13.96
N GLU A 41 -41.81 4.21 14.09
CA GLU A 41 -43.05 4.85 13.62
C GLU A 41 -43.23 4.69 12.11
N SER A 42 -42.15 4.80 11.33
CA SER A 42 -42.17 4.57 9.88
C SER A 42 -42.58 3.13 9.50
N LEU A 43 -42.14 2.14 10.29
CA LEU A 43 -42.54 0.74 10.10
C LEU A 43 -44.04 0.56 10.37
N SER A 44 -44.52 1.09 11.51
CA SER A 44 -45.93 0.95 11.92
C SER A 44 -46.92 1.64 10.98
N SER A 45 -46.50 2.73 10.34
CA SER A 45 -47.31 3.51 9.40
C SER A 45 -47.21 3.01 7.95
N GLY A 46 -46.40 1.96 7.69
CA GLY A 46 -46.16 1.42 6.34
C GLY A 46 -45.37 2.38 5.44
N GLN A 47 -44.74 3.38 6.02
CA GLN A 47 -44.20 4.56 5.37
C GLN A 47 -42.66 4.56 5.54
N LEU A 48 -42.06 3.48 5.03
CA LEU A 48 -40.66 3.10 5.27
C LEU A 48 -39.66 4.15 4.78
N TYR A 49 -38.51 4.22 5.46
CA TYR A 49 -37.35 4.94 4.95
C TYR A 49 -36.63 4.11 3.89
N ASP A 50 -36.16 4.79 2.84
CA ASP A 50 -35.32 4.17 1.82
C ASP A 50 -33.84 4.25 2.22
N LEU A 51 -33.47 5.31 2.93
CA LEU A 51 -32.11 5.62 3.34
C LEU A 51 -32.05 6.11 4.79
N VAL A 52 -31.09 5.62 5.56
CA VAL A 52 -30.71 6.14 6.87
C VAL A 52 -29.24 6.58 6.82
N SER A 53 -28.96 7.83 7.17
CA SER A 53 -27.62 8.34 7.47
C SER A 53 -27.43 8.35 8.98
N LEU A 54 -26.45 7.64 9.51
CA LEU A 54 -26.31 7.40 10.95
C LEU A 54 -24.89 7.69 11.45
N ASP A 55 -24.75 8.53 12.48
CA ASP A 55 -23.49 8.65 13.22
C ASP A 55 -23.33 7.53 14.23
N LEU A 56 -22.12 6.98 14.33
CA LEU A 56 -21.76 5.99 15.35
C LEU A 56 -21.46 6.63 16.71
N SER A 57 -20.86 7.83 16.71
CA SER A 57 -20.35 8.47 17.92
C SER A 57 -21.38 9.43 18.51
N MET A 58 -22.44 8.88 19.10
CA MET A 58 -23.50 9.67 19.77
C MET A 58 -23.52 9.42 21.30
N PRO A 59 -23.80 10.45 22.13
CA PRO A 59 -23.94 10.32 23.57
C PRO A 59 -25.12 9.43 23.98
N GLY A 60 -24.93 8.65 25.04
CA GLY A 60 -25.95 7.75 25.58
C GLY A 60 -26.08 6.47 24.77
N MET A 61 -26.81 6.52 23.65
CA MET A 61 -27.00 5.38 22.76
C MET A 61 -26.13 5.56 21.51
N ASN A 62 -25.13 4.71 21.34
CA ASN A 62 -24.22 4.78 20.19
C ASN A 62 -24.94 4.34 18.90
N GLY A 63 -24.42 4.72 17.73
CA GLY A 63 -25.07 4.42 16.46
C GLY A 63 -25.08 2.94 16.09
N TYR A 64 -24.17 2.12 16.61
CA TYR A 64 -24.23 0.68 16.41
C TYR A 64 -25.45 0.07 17.11
N ASP A 65 -25.71 0.46 18.35
CA ASP A 65 -26.89 0.02 19.09
C ASP A 65 -28.18 0.45 18.39
N VAL A 66 -28.19 1.66 17.81
CA VAL A 66 -29.31 2.16 17.00
C VAL A 66 -29.51 1.29 15.77
N LEU A 67 -28.43 1.00 15.02
CA LEU A 67 -28.49 0.16 13.83
C LEU A 67 -28.99 -1.26 14.14
N SER A 68 -28.45 -1.90 15.18
CA SER A 68 -28.89 -3.23 15.61
C SER A 68 -30.38 -3.22 15.95
N ALA A 69 -30.83 -2.23 16.72
CA ALA A 69 -32.25 -2.09 17.08
C ALA A 69 -33.16 -1.79 15.88
N MET A 70 -32.67 -1.08 14.86
CA MET A 70 -33.40 -0.87 13.60
C MET A 70 -33.56 -2.20 12.84
N ARG A 71 -32.49 -3.01 12.73
CA ARG A 71 -32.54 -4.32 12.07
C ARG A 71 -33.45 -5.31 12.81
N GLU A 72 -33.43 -5.32 14.13
CA GLU A 72 -34.36 -6.09 14.94
C GLU A 72 -35.81 -5.67 14.72
N ALA A 73 -36.08 -4.36 14.63
CA ALA A 73 -37.42 -3.85 14.35
C ALA A 73 -37.91 -4.22 12.95
N GLU A 74 -37.05 -4.18 11.93
CA GLU A 74 -37.36 -4.65 10.57
C GLU A 74 -37.66 -6.15 10.55
N ALA A 75 -36.89 -6.96 11.28
CA ALA A 75 -37.11 -8.40 11.40
C ALA A 75 -38.43 -8.72 12.12
N ALA A 76 -38.74 -8.03 13.22
CA ALA A 76 -39.99 -8.19 13.96
C ALA A 76 -41.21 -7.78 13.13
N ALA A 77 -41.06 -6.79 12.24
CA ALA A 77 -42.08 -6.37 11.28
C ALA A 77 -42.10 -7.22 9.99
N SER A 78 -41.29 -8.28 9.90
CA SER A 78 -41.18 -9.16 8.72
C SER A 78 -40.87 -8.41 7.42
N ILE A 79 -40.03 -7.37 7.46
CA ILE A 79 -39.63 -6.61 6.28
C ILE A 79 -38.61 -7.42 5.46
N PRO A 80 -38.91 -7.76 4.18
CA PRO A 80 -37.97 -8.44 3.28
C PRO A 80 -36.70 -7.63 3.09
N GLU A 81 -35.56 -8.31 2.91
CA GLU A 81 -34.25 -7.67 2.81
C GLU A 81 -34.17 -6.62 1.70
N GLU A 82 -34.80 -6.88 0.55
CA GLU A 82 -34.81 -5.93 -0.58
C GLU A 82 -35.55 -4.62 -0.25
N ARG A 83 -36.45 -4.65 0.74
CA ARG A 83 -37.28 -3.52 1.16
C ARG A 83 -36.80 -2.84 2.45
N ARG A 84 -35.73 -3.35 3.06
CA ARG A 84 -35.11 -2.73 4.25
C ARG A 84 -34.44 -1.42 3.86
N ALA A 85 -34.39 -0.49 4.81
CA ALA A 85 -33.73 0.78 4.59
C ALA A 85 -32.22 0.55 4.36
N LYS A 86 -31.67 1.19 3.32
CA LYS A 86 -30.22 1.26 3.13
C LYS A 86 -29.64 2.16 4.21
N VAL A 87 -28.52 1.76 4.80
CA VAL A 87 -27.86 2.52 5.88
C VAL A 87 -26.49 2.95 5.42
N ILE A 88 -26.22 4.25 5.50
CA ILE A 88 -24.90 4.86 5.35
C ILE A 88 -24.44 5.33 6.72
N ILE A 89 -23.29 4.86 7.15
CA ILE A 89 -22.67 5.33 8.39
C ILE A 89 -21.82 6.58 8.09
N VAL A 90 -21.99 7.62 8.91
CA VAL A 90 -21.26 8.89 8.80
C VAL A 90 -20.61 9.23 10.13
N THR A 91 -19.30 9.07 10.27
CA THR A 91 -18.65 9.24 11.59
C THR A 91 -17.31 9.97 11.55
N ALA A 92 -16.97 10.69 12.63
CA ALA A 92 -15.68 11.39 12.77
C ALA A 92 -14.56 10.50 13.31
N PHE A 93 -14.93 9.44 14.03
CA PHE A 93 -14.03 8.51 14.67
C PHE A 93 -14.76 7.20 14.87
N ALA A 94 -14.10 6.08 14.59
CA ALA A 94 -14.64 4.78 14.90
C ALA A 94 -13.56 3.94 15.58
N ASN A 95 -13.91 3.41 16.75
CA ASN A 95 -13.21 2.26 17.31
C ASN A 95 -13.29 1.12 16.27
N GLU A 96 -12.13 0.56 15.91
CA GLU A 96 -11.98 -0.48 14.88
C GLU A 96 -12.92 -1.67 15.11
N GLU A 97 -13.15 -2.03 16.38
CA GLU A 97 -14.06 -3.11 16.75
C GLU A 97 -15.54 -2.79 16.45
N ILE A 98 -15.97 -1.55 16.70
CA ILE A 98 -17.35 -1.10 16.43
C ILE A 98 -17.57 -0.94 14.93
N LEU A 99 -16.54 -0.48 14.21
CA LEU A 99 -16.60 -0.31 12.76
C LEU A 99 -16.75 -1.66 12.04
N LEU A 100 -15.99 -2.67 12.44
CA LEU A 100 -16.10 -4.03 11.89
C LEU A 100 -17.50 -4.61 12.11
N LYS A 101 -18.06 -4.50 13.31
CA LYS A 101 -19.42 -5.01 13.62
C LYS A 101 -20.50 -4.27 12.84
N ALA A 102 -20.34 -2.97 12.62
CA ALA A 102 -21.28 -2.18 11.84
C ALA A 102 -21.17 -2.46 10.32
N TYR A 103 -20.02 -2.94 9.85
CA TYR A 103 -19.76 -3.20 8.43
C TYR A 103 -20.66 -4.30 7.86
N GLU A 104 -21.00 -5.29 8.68
CA GLU A 104 -21.87 -6.40 8.29
C GLU A 104 -23.35 -6.00 8.17
N GLN A 105 -23.74 -4.80 8.66
CA GLN A 105 -25.14 -4.42 8.83
C GLN A 105 -25.56 -3.14 8.07
N CYS A 106 -24.62 -2.48 7.40
CA CYS A 106 -24.86 -1.28 6.59
C CYS A 106 -24.34 -1.47 5.16
N GLN A 107 -24.61 -0.50 4.28
CA GLN A 107 -24.27 -0.62 2.86
C GLN A 107 -23.16 0.36 2.41
N ALA A 108 -22.86 1.39 3.20
CA ALA A 108 -21.72 2.27 2.93
C ALA A 108 -21.23 3.00 4.18
N PHE A 109 -19.99 3.47 4.11
CA PHE A 109 -19.33 4.27 5.15
C PHE A 109 -18.76 5.57 4.59
N LEU A 110 -18.90 6.64 5.35
CA LEU A 110 -18.30 7.94 5.10
C LEU A 110 -17.66 8.48 6.37
N ILE A 111 -16.46 9.03 6.23
CA ILE A 111 -15.73 9.67 7.32
C ILE A 111 -16.00 11.18 7.25
N LYS A 112 -16.34 11.79 8.40
CA LYS A 112 -16.48 13.25 8.52
C LYS A 112 -15.08 13.90 8.36
N PRO A 113 -14.93 15.03 7.64
CA PRO A 113 -15.98 15.84 7.04
C PRO A 113 -16.54 15.22 5.74
N VAL A 114 -17.87 15.11 5.66
CA VAL A 114 -18.54 14.54 4.48
C VAL A 114 -18.44 15.51 3.31
N ARG A 115 -17.77 15.07 2.24
CA ARG A 115 -17.72 15.79 0.96
C ARG A 115 -18.91 15.39 0.10
N LYS A 116 -19.54 16.39 -0.55
CA LYS A 116 -20.69 16.16 -1.44
C LYS A 116 -20.40 15.09 -2.50
N THR A 117 -19.24 15.16 -3.16
CA THR A 117 -18.82 14.20 -4.20
C THR A 117 -18.78 12.76 -3.71
N LYS A 118 -18.16 12.52 -2.55
CA LYS A 118 -18.07 11.17 -1.96
C LYS A 118 -19.43 10.63 -1.54
N LEU A 119 -20.29 11.49 -0.99
CA LEU A 119 -21.67 11.11 -0.67
C LEU A 119 -22.44 10.74 -1.94
N THR A 120 -22.32 11.53 -3.01
CA THR A 120 -22.96 11.26 -4.31
C THR A 120 -22.47 9.94 -4.92
N GLU A 121 -21.16 9.65 -4.88
CA GLU A 121 -20.60 8.36 -5.33
C GLU A 121 -21.24 7.18 -4.59
N GLN A 122 -21.32 7.25 -3.25
CA GLN A 122 -21.92 6.17 -2.46
C GLN A 122 -23.41 6.01 -2.74
N LEU A 123 -24.16 7.11 -2.87
CA LEU A 123 -25.58 7.07 -3.23
C LEU A 123 -25.80 6.42 -4.60
N ALA A 124 -24.96 6.71 -5.58
CA ALA A 124 -25.04 6.10 -6.91
C ALA A 124 -24.78 4.59 -6.87
N ILE A 125 -23.79 4.13 -6.09
CA ILE A 125 -23.52 2.69 -5.86
C ILE A 125 -24.75 2.00 -5.25
N LEU A 126 -25.48 2.68 -4.37
CA LEU A 126 -26.70 2.19 -3.75
C LEU A 126 -27.94 2.30 -4.66
N GLY A 127 -27.80 2.82 -5.88
CA GLY A 127 -28.88 2.98 -6.86
C GLY A 127 -29.75 4.24 -6.66
N PHE A 128 -29.28 5.20 -5.86
CA PHE A 128 -30.00 6.46 -5.62
C PHE A 128 -29.45 7.60 -6.49
N PHE A 129 -30.36 8.25 -7.23
CA PHE A 129 -30.04 9.36 -8.12
C PHE A 129 -30.83 10.62 -7.73
N PRO A 130 -30.28 11.83 -7.95
CA PRO A 130 -30.94 13.07 -7.59
C PRO A 130 -32.22 13.29 -8.41
N LYS A 131 -33.18 14.02 -7.83
CA LYS A 131 -34.41 14.44 -8.51
C LYS A 131 -34.03 15.41 -9.64
N SER A 132 -34.18 15.01 -10.90
CA SER A 132 -33.81 15.85 -12.05
C SER A 132 -34.51 17.21 -12.00
N PRO A 133 -33.77 18.33 -12.10
CA PRO A 133 -34.32 19.60 -12.55
C PRO A 133 -34.21 19.66 -14.08
N HIS A 134 -35.36 19.62 -14.75
CA HIS A 134 -35.56 19.89 -16.18
C HIS A 134 -34.92 18.96 -17.24
N SER A 135 -35.76 18.67 -18.23
CA SER A 135 -35.50 17.96 -19.47
C SER A 135 -34.46 18.65 -20.34
N SER A 136 -33.30 18.03 -20.52
CA SER A 136 -32.49 18.13 -21.74
C SER A 136 -31.49 16.98 -21.76
N SER A 137 -31.71 16.04 -22.70
CA SER A 137 -30.71 15.15 -23.31
C SER A 137 -29.60 14.61 -22.40
N TRP A 138 -29.78 13.40 -21.88
CA TRP A 138 -28.66 12.55 -21.46
C TRP A 138 -27.86 12.14 -22.70
N GLN A 139 -26.95 13.02 -23.12
CA GLN A 139 -25.75 12.61 -23.84
C GLN A 139 -24.74 12.18 -22.79
N ASN A 140 -24.23 10.95 -22.96
CA ASN A 140 -23.13 10.40 -22.19
C ASN A 140 -21.90 11.31 -22.32
N GLU A 141 -21.62 12.09 -21.27
CA GLU A 141 -20.27 12.60 -21.00
C GLU A 141 -19.67 11.78 -19.87
N THR A 142 -19.20 10.58 -20.24
CA THR A 142 -18.06 9.97 -19.57
C THR A 142 -16.81 10.71 -20.01
N SER A 143 -16.22 11.48 -19.09
CA SER A 143 -14.86 12.01 -19.20
C SER A 143 -14.21 11.68 -17.85
N SER A 144 -13.12 10.91 -17.71
CA SER A 144 -12.04 10.63 -18.64
C SER A 144 -11.17 9.48 -18.09
N GLY A 145 -10.82 8.51 -18.96
CA GLY A 145 -9.48 7.92 -18.96
C GLY A 145 -9.29 6.47 -18.52
N GLY A 146 -10.00 5.51 -19.13
CA GLY A 146 -9.60 4.09 -19.10
C GLY A 146 -10.64 3.17 -19.74
N PRO A 147 -10.28 2.25 -20.65
CA PRO A 147 -11.19 1.19 -21.08
C PRO A 147 -11.66 0.38 -19.87
N GLY A 148 -12.94 -0.01 -19.82
CA GLY A 148 -13.41 -0.96 -18.82
C GLY A 148 -12.68 -2.30 -18.96
N TYR A 149 -12.55 -3.07 -17.87
CA TYR A 149 -11.85 -4.36 -17.85
C TYR A 149 -12.31 -5.32 -18.98
N ALA A 150 -13.59 -5.30 -19.35
CA ALA A 150 -14.14 -6.10 -20.46
C ALA A 150 -13.61 -5.70 -21.85
N SER A 151 -13.27 -4.43 -22.06
CA SER A 151 -12.68 -3.93 -23.33
C SER A 151 -11.17 -4.16 -23.43
N MET A 152 -10.51 -4.60 -22.36
CA MET A 152 -9.08 -4.91 -22.33
C MET A 152 -8.76 -6.39 -22.54
N VAL A 153 -9.77 -7.25 -22.59
CA VAL A 153 -9.58 -8.71 -22.77
C VAL A 153 -9.56 -9.01 -24.27
N PRO A 154 -8.42 -9.46 -24.82
CA PRO A 154 -8.28 -9.75 -26.24
C PRO A 154 -9.19 -10.87 -26.71
N LEU A 155 -9.67 -10.74 -27.93
CA LEU A 155 -10.34 -11.78 -28.67
C LEU A 155 -9.33 -12.47 -29.59
N LEU A 156 -9.18 -13.78 -29.50
CA LEU A 156 -8.34 -14.57 -30.39
C LEU A 156 -9.14 -14.91 -31.64
N ARG A 157 -8.68 -14.44 -32.80
CA ARG A 157 -9.26 -14.72 -34.11
C ARG A 157 -8.21 -15.26 -35.07
N ARG A 158 -8.63 -15.99 -36.09
CA ARG A 158 -7.77 -16.29 -37.23
C ARG A 158 -7.69 -15.06 -38.13
N ALA A 159 -6.49 -14.53 -38.35
CA ALA A 159 -6.24 -13.47 -39.30
C ALA A 159 -6.36 -13.98 -40.76
N ASP A 160 -6.41 -13.06 -41.73
CA ASP A 160 -6.65 -13.38 -43.15
C ASP A 160 -5.57 -14.28 -43.76
N ASP A 161 -4.34 -14.19 -43.27
CA ASP A 161 -3.17 -15.01 -43.62
C ASP A 161 -3.06 -16.31 -42.81
N GLY A 162 -3.99 -16.55 -41.88
CA GLY A 162 -4.20 -17.84 -41.22
C GLY A 162 -3.52 -18.00 -39.86
N HIS A 163 -2.72 -17.03 -39.37
CA HIS A 163 -2.23 -17.07 -37.98
C HIS A 163 -3.31 -16.67 -36.98
N ILE A 164 -3.06 -16.97 -35.70
CA ILE A 164 -3.95 -16.59 -34.61
C ILE A 164 -3.49 -15.23 -34.08
N ALA A 165 -4.38 -14.24 -34.12
CA ALA A 165 -4.09 -12.87 -33.72
C ALA A 165 -4.82 -12.50 -32.42
N PHE A 166 -4.16 -11.69 -31.60
CA PHE A 166 -4.74 -11.05 -30.41
C PHE A 166 -5.45 -9.76 -30.85
N MET A 167 -6.78 -9.75 -30.82
CA MET A 167 -7.58 -8.60 -31.23
C MET A 167 -8.02 -7.80 -30.02
N ILE A 168 -7.66 -6.52 -29.93
CA ILE A 168 -8.10 -5.59 -28.89
C ILE A 168 -8.97 -4.48 -29.48
N HIS A 169 -9.92 -3.94 -28.71
CA HIS A 169 -10.73 -2.81 -29.16
C HIS A 169 -9.86 -1.57 -29.38
N SER A 170 -10.02 -0.92 -30.54
CA SER A 170 -9.40 0.39 -30.76
C SER A 170 -10.09 1.42 -29.86
N VAL A 171 -9.32 2.27 -29.20
CA VAL A 171 -9.84 3.28 -28.25
C VAL A 171 -10.64 4.39 -28.96
N LEU A 172 -10.76 4.34 -30.30
CA LEU A 172 -11.32 5.41 -31.14
C LEU A 172 -12.58 5.03 -31.94
N GLY A 173 -13.12 3.82 -31.79
CA GLY A 173 -14.22 3.33 -32.62
C GLY A 173 -15.46 2.90 -31.82
N ILE A 174 -16.62 3.51 -32.10
CA ILE A 174 -17.92 3.15 -31.51
C ILE A 174 -18.66 2.15 -32.44
N GLY A 175 -17.91 1.22 -33.04
CA GLY A 175 -18.42 0.14 -33.89
C GLY A 175 -18.09 -1.24 -33.34
N GLU A 176 -18.97 -2.23 -33.54
CA GLU A 176 -18.76 -3.64 -33.15
C GLU A 176 -17.58 -4.31 -33.89
N ASP A 177 -16.99 -3.65 -34.88
CA ASP A 177 -15.91 -4.16 -35.75
C ASP A 177 -14.55 -3.48 -35.55
N ASP A 178 -14.42 -2.55 -34.61
CA ASP A 178 -13.17 -1.79 -34.41
C ASP A 178 -12.18 -2.55 -33.51
N TYR A 179 -11.53 -3.57 -34.07
CA TYR A 179 -10.45 -4.33 -33.44
C TYR A 179 -9.11 -4.16 -34.15
N GLU A 180 -8.04 -4.04 -33.37
CA GLU A 180 -6.66 -4.00 -33.86
C GLU A 180 -5.88 -5.22 -33.36
N GLU A 181 -5.01 -5.76 -34.20
CA GLU A 181 -4.07 -6.81 -33.81
C GLU A 181 -2.98 -6.23 -32.89
N ALA A 182 -2.75 -6.87 -31.75
CA ALA A 182 -1.76 -6.43 -30.78
C ALA A 182 -0.90 -7.59 -30.28
N ASN A 183 0.39 -7.34 -30.09
CA ASN A 183 1.26 -8.28 -29.42
C ASN A 183 1.02 -8.20 -27.89
N PRO A 184 0.52 -9.25 -27.22
CA PRO A 184 0.27 -9.22 -25.78
C PRO A 184 1.54 -8.90 -24.97
N ALA A 185 2.72 -9.26 -25.48
CA ALA A 185 3.99 -8.97 -24.82
C ALA A 185 4.32 -7.46 -24.80
N GLU A 186 3.72 -6.67 -25.68
CA GLU A 186 3.89 -5.20 -25.78
C GLU A 186 2.83 -4.45 -24.98
N LEU A 187 1.67 -5.07 -24.72
CA LEU A 187 0.57 -4.48 -23.98
C LEU A 187 0.91 -4.37 -22.48
N PRO A 188 0.86 -3.16 -21.87
CA PRO A 188 1.18 -2.96 -20.45
C PRO A 188 0.37 -3.86 -19.51
N PHE A 189 -0.90 -4.12 -19.83
CA PHE A 189 -1.80 -4.98 -19.06
C PHE A 189 -1.35 -6.45 -18.98
N PHE A 190 -0.60 -6.93 -19.98
CA PHE A 190 -0.12 -8.32 -20.06
C PHE A 190 1.36 -8.50 -19.73
N LYS A 191 2.05 -7.39 -19.42
CA LYS A 191 3.41 -7.43 -18.85
C LYS A 191 3.42 -7.98 -17.42
N ASN A 192 2.34 -7.73 -16.66
CA ASN A 192 2.19 -8.11 -15.26
C ASN A 192 0.81 -8.73 -15.01
N VAL A 193 0.66 -9.99 -15.42
CA VAL A 193 -0.55 -10.79 -15.21
C VAL A 193 -0.60 -11.32 -13.79
N LEU A 194 -1.78 -11.30 -13.20
CA LEU A 194 -2.09 -11.92 -11.91
C LEU A 194 -2.74 -13.29 -12.08
N ARG A 195 -2.52 -14.20 -11.12
CA ARG A 195 -3.23 -15.48 -11.06
C ARG A 195 -4.75 -15.26 -11.13
N GLY A 196 -5.42 -16.04 -11.97
CA GLY A 196 -6.87 -15.97 -12.22
C GLY A 196 -7.28 -14.90 -13.24
N GLN A 197 -6.38 -14.03 -13.68
CA GLN A 197 -6.67 -13.04 -14.71
C GLN A 197 -7.01 -13.72 -16.03
N MET A 198 -8.04 -13.21 -16.70
CA MET A 198 -8.42 -13.66 -18.04
C MET A 198 -7.42 -13.10 -19.06
N LEU A 199 -6.84 -13.99 -19.86
CA LEU A 199 -5.79 -13.66 -20.83
C LEU A 199 -6.37 -13.34 -22.20
N ALA A 200 -7.34 -14.14 -22.62
CA ALA A 200 -7.98 -14.02 -23.92
C ALA A 200 -9.25 -14.87 -23.98
N ARG A 201 -10.14 -14.54 -24.92
CA ARG A 201 -11.31 -15.35 -25.28
C ARG A 201 -11.18 -15.83 -26.73
N LEU A 202 -11.65 -17.03 -27.05
CA LEU A 202 -11.77 -17.45 -28.44
C LEU A 202 -12.93 -16.73 -29.12
N GLY A 203 -12.64 -16.07 -30.25
CA GLY A 203 -13.65 -15.55 -31.17
C GLY A 203 -14.18 -16.63 -32.10
N ASP A 204 -13.29 -17.53 -32.56
CA ASP A 204 -13.65 -18.63 -33.44
C ASP A 204 -13.51 -19.98 -32.69
N PRO A 205 -14.54 -20.83 -32.66
CA PRO A 205 -14.52 -22.10 -31.91
C PRO A 205 -13.55 -23.15 -32.48
N ASP A 206 -13.15 -23.00 -33.75
CA ASP A 206 -12.26 -23.95 -34.45
C ASP A 206 -10.76 -23.60 -34.33
N ILE A 207 -10.41 -22.57 -33.55
CA ILE A 207 -9.02 -22.21 -33.28
C ILE A 207 -8.36 -23.26 -32.39
N SER A 208 -7.32 -23.91 -32.91
CA SER A 208 -6.48 -24.84 -32.16
C SER A 208 -5.31 -24.10 -31.49
N LEU A 209 -5.59 -23.36 -30.42
CA LEU A 209 -4.57 -22.74 -29.56
C LEU A 209 -4.19 -23.68 -28.41
N ARG A 210 -2.89 -23.88 -28.16
CA ARG A 210 -2.39 -24.66 -27.03
C ARG A 210 -2.24 -23.78 -25.79
N ALA A 211 -2.83 -24.22 -24.67
CA ALA A 211 -2.51 -23.67 -23.36
C ALA A 211 -1.15 -24.22 -22.90
N GLY A 212 -0.14 -23.37 -22.94
CA GLY A 212 1.22 -23.65 -22.48
C GLY A 212 1.36 -23.56 -20.96
N ALA A 213 2.61 -23.58 -20.49
CA ALA A 213 2.91 -23.45 -19.06
C ALA A 213 2.26 -22.19 -18.46
N GLY A 214 1.65 -22.34 -17.28
CA GLY A 214 1.03 -21.23 -16.57
C GLY A 214 -0.34 -20.78 -17.08
N VAL A 215 -0.93 -21.46 -18.07
CA VAL A 215 -2.23 -21.09 -18.66
C VAL A 215 -3.25 -22.22 -18.48
N HIS A 216 -4.48 -21.85 -18.14
CA HIS A 216 -5.63 -22.76 -18.12
C HIS A 216 -6.66 -22.34 -19.16
N PHE A 217 -7.06 -23.29 -20.01
CA PHE A 217 -8.16 -23.12 -20.96
C PHE A 217 -9.45 -23.74 -20.39
N ASN A 218 -10.51 -22.93 -20.32
CA ASN A 218 -11.85 -23.40 -19.98
C ASN A 218 -12.66 -23.64 -21.28
N PRO A 219 -12.96 -24.91 -21.63
CA PRO A 219 -13.68 -25.24 -22.86
C PRO A 219 -15.17 -24.85 -22.82
N GLU A 220 -15.80 -24.72 -21.65
CA GLU A 220 -17.23 -24.39 -21.53
C GLU A 220 -17.50 -22.93 -21.90
N ASN A 221 -16.57 -22.04 -21.55
CA ASN A 221 -16.70 -20.60 -21.71
C ASN A 221 -15.69 -20.02 -22.71
N LEU A 222 -14.91 -20.88 -23.38
CA LEU A 222 -13.94 -20.55 -24.42
C LEU A 222 -12.93 -19.45 -24.04
N PHE A 223 -12.43 -19.45 -22.80
CA PHE A 223 -11.45 -18.45 -22.33
C PHE A 223 -10.18 -19.08 -21.77
N PHE A 224 -9.09 -18.32 -21.87
CA PHE A 224 -7.78 -18.62 -21.28
C PHE A 224 -7.58 -17.78 -20.02
N SER A 225 -7.01 -18.37 -18.98
CA SER A 225 -6.75 -17.71 -17.70
C SER A 225 -5.38 -18.06 -17.14
N ALA A 226 -4.84 -17.16 -16.31
CA ALA A 226 -3.54 -17.31 -15.68
C ALA A 226 -3.57 -18.27 -14.47
N LEU A 227 -2.63 -19.20 -14.40
CA LEU A 227 -2.46 -20.08 -13.23
C LEU A 227 -1.51 -19.50 -12.16
N HIS A 228 -0.61 -18.58 -12.55
CA HIS A 228 0.30 -17.85 -11.67
C HIS A 228 0.60 -16.46 -12.22
N ASN A 229 1.31 -15.63 -11.45
CA ASN A 229 1.72 -14.30 -11.88
C ASN A 229 2.85 -14.39 -12.93
N GLY A 230 2.94 -13.43 -13.84
CA GLY A 230 4.03 -13.35 -14.82
C GLY A 230 3.69 -12.50 -16.03
N ARG A 231 4.36 -12.77 -17.15
CA ARG A 231 4.14 -12.11 -18.44
C ARG A 231 3.51 -13.08 -19.42
N VAL A 232 2.56 -12.61 -20.21
CA VAL A 232 2.04 -13.39 -21.32
C VAL A 232 3.08 -13.45 -22.44
N GLU A 233 3.42 -14.65 -22.86
CA GLU A 233 4.14 -14.90 -24.10
C GLU A 233 3.24 -15.68 -25.04
N PHE A 234 3.25 -15.26 -26.30
CA PHE A 234 2.51 -15.88 -27.37
C PHE A 234 3.46 -16.14 -28.52
N GLU A 235 3.70 -17.41 -28.81
CA GLU A 235 4.62 -17.84 -29.86
C GLU A 235 3.99 -18.98 -30.67
N GLY A 236 3.87 -18.79 -31.99
CA GLY A 236 3.19 -19.72 -32.88
C GLY A 236 1.70 -19.85 -32.52
N ASN A 237 1.32 -21.00 -31.97
CA ASN A 237 -0.05 -21.30 -31.54
C ASN A 237 -0.11 -21.68 -30.05
N GLU A 238 0.84 -21.22 -29.25
CA GLU A 238 0.89 -21.52 -27.82
C GLU A 238 0.86 -20.23 -26.99
N LEU A 239 -0.06 -20.19 -26.02
CA LEU A 239 -0.16 -19.13 -25.04
C LEU A 239 0.42 -19.61 -23.72
N ARG A 240 1.41 -18.91 -23.18
CA ARG A 240 2.06 -19.28 -21.91
C ARG A 240 2.24 -18.06 -20.99
N ILE A 241 2.42 -18.32 -19.70
CA ILE A 241 2.87 -17.31 -18.73
C ILE A 241 4.30 -17.63 -18.34
N ASN A 242 5.19 -16.71 -18.65
CA ASN A 242 6.57 -16.77 -18.19
C ASN A 242 6.71 -15.93 -16.91
N ASP A 243 7.20 -16.55 -15.84
CA ASP A 243 7.44 -15.89 -14.56
C ASP A 243 8.86 -15.28 -14.48
N THR A 244 9.66 -15.38 -15.54
CA THR A 244 11.04 -14.88 -15.58
C THR A 244 11.25 -13.97 -16.79
N MET A 245 11.67 -12.74 -16.54
CA MET A 245 12.01 -11.76 -17.56
C MET A 245 13.53 -11.70 -17.74
N ILE A 246 14.00 -12.05 -18.93
CA ILE A 246 15.43 -11.98 -19.29
C ILE A 246 15.70 -10.68 -20.04
N LEU A 247 16.68 -9.91 -19.57
CA LEU A 247 17.14 -8.66 -20.16
C LEU A 247 18.62 -8.77 -20.51
N ASN A 248 19.02 -8.14 -21.62
CA ASN A 248 20.44 -8.03 -21.98
C ASN A 248 21.11 -6.95 -21.13
N ASP A 249 20.66 -5.71 -21.24
CA ASP A 249 21.16 -4.59 -20.41
C ASP A 249 19.97 -3.71 -19.99
N VAL A 250 20.15 -2.95 -18.91
CA VAL A 250 19.21 -1.91 -18.48
C VAL A 250 19.92 -0.57 -18.49
N PHE A 251 19.47 0.34 -19.35
CA PHE A 251 20.08 1.63 -19.60
C PHE A 251 19.52 2.74 -18.70
N ASN A 252 20.22 3.87 -18.70
CA ASN A 252 19.88 5.04 -17.90
C ASN A 252 18.42 5.50 -18.15
N GLY A 253 17.69 5.75 -17.06
CA GLY A 253 16.31 6.24 -17.08
C GLY A 253 15.26 5.17 -17.34
N GLN A 254 15.66 3.92 -17.60
CA GLN A 254 14.71 2.83 -17.76
C GLN A 254 14.11 2.41 -16.42
N HIS A 255 12.79 2.19 -16.42
CA HIS A 255 12.04 1.68 -15.29
C HIS A 255 11.44 0.33 -15.65
N ILE A 256 11.97 -0.73 -15.05
CA ILE A 256 11.50 -2.11 -15.23
C ILE A 256 10.81 -2.53 -13.94
N ASP A 257 9.52 -2.88 -14.02
CA ASP A 257 8.74 -3.42 -12.89
C ASP A 257 8.03 -4.70 -13.36
N PHE A 258 8.38 -5.83 -12.75
CA PHE A 258 7.88 -7.15 -13.09
C PHE A 258 7.47 -7.96 -11.86
N LEU A 259 6.29 -8.59 -11.93
CA LEU A 259 5.74 -9.42 -10.84
C LEU A 259 6.45 -10.78 -10.65
N GLY A 260 7.33 -11.15 -11.57
CA GLY A 260 8.11 -12.38 -11.51
C GLY A 260 9.58 -12.14 -11.15
N ARG A 261 10.45 -13.06 -11.58
CA ARG A 261 11.90 -12.96 -11.49
C ARG A 261 12.46 -12.14 -12.65
N ILE A 262 13.48 -11.32 -12.40
CA ILE A 262 14.23 -10.63 -13.45
C ILE A 262 15.66 -11.19 -13.50
N GLU A 263 16.14 -11.50 -14.70
CA GLU A 263 17.53 -11.87 -14.96
C GLU A 263 18.14 -10.92 -15.99
N VAL A 264 19.11 -10.12 -15.56
CA VAL A 264 19.88 -9.23 -16.43
C VAL A 264 21.21 -9.91 -16.76
N ARG A 265 21.39 -10.33 -18.01
CA ARG A 265 22.60 -11.02 -18.49
C ARG A 265 23.81 -10.09 -18.59
N GLY A 266 23.56 -8.81 -18.81
CA GLY A 266 24.54 -7.73 -18.86
C GLY A 266 24.42 -6.82 -17.65
N SER A 267 24.58 -5.52 -17.87
CA SER A 267 24.74 -4.53 -16.80
C SER A 267 23.49 -3.71 -16.56
N VAL A 268 23.39 -3.15 -15.35
CA VAL A 268 22.38 -2.15 -14.98
C VAL A 268 23.09 -0.81 -14.83
N HIS A 269 22.88 0.09 -15.78
CA HIS A 269 23.55 1.38 -15.85
C HIS A 269 22.97 2.41 -14.89
N ASP A 270 23.74 3.46 -14.64
CA ASP A 270 23.36 4.59 -13.80
C ASP A 270 21.97 5.13 -14.11
N GLY A 271 21.18 5.44 -13.07
CA GLY A 271 19.85 6.03 -13.21
C GLY A 271 18.73 5.04 -13.58
N ALA A 272 19.05 3.76 -13.79
CA ALA A 272 18.03 2.73 -13.99
C ALA A 272 17.29 2.37 -12.69
N PHE A 273 16.03 1.97 -12.83
CA PHE A 273 15.23 1.34 -11.78
C PHE A 273 14.76 -0.04 -12.24
N VAL A 274 15.07 -1.08 -11.47
CA VAL A 274 14.68 -2.45 -11.76
C VAL A 274 14.03 -3.07 -10.52
N ARG A 275 12.79 -3.53 -10.67
CA ARG A 275 12.03 -4.18 -9.62
C ARG A 275 11.48 -5.51 -10.10
N GLY A 276 11.88 -6.60 -9.45
CA GLY A 276 11.37 -7.95 -9.69
C GLY A 276 10.80 -8.53 -8.41
N LEU A 277 9.51 -8.89 -8.36
CA LEU A 277 8.87 -9.31 -7.11
C LEU A 277 9.48 -10.61 -6.54
N GLN A 278 9.75 -11.60 -7.39
CA GLN A 278 10.16 -12.95 -6.95
C GLN A 278 11.67 -13.18 -6.88
N GLY A 279 12.48 -12.17 -7.22
CA GLY A 279 13.92 -12.30 -7.26
C GLY A 279 14.53 -11.51 -8.41
N LEU A 280 15.80 -11.16 -8.25
CA LEU A 280 16.53 -10.43 -9.27
C LEU A 280 17.97 -10.89 -9.34
N LYS A 281 18.44 -11.22 -10.54
CA LYS A 281 19.82 -11.58 -10.82
C LYS A 281 20.44 -10.62 -11.82
N VAL A 282 21.66 -10.15 -11.55
CA VAL A 282 22.47 -9.36 -12.50
C VAL A 282 23.83 -10.03 -12.66
N ASP A 283 24.10 -10.53 -13.87
CA ASP A 283 25.37 -11.17 -14.22
C ASP A 283 26.48 -10.15 -14.51
N GLY A 284 26.13 -8.92 -14.92
CA GLY A 284 27.05 -7.82 -15.17
C GLY A 284 27.27 -6.87 -13.97
N ASP A 285 27.75 -5.67 -14.28
CA ASP A 285 28.02 -4.62 -13.29
C ASP A 285 26.75 -3.78 -13.03
N ILE A 286 26.61 -3.30 -11.79
CA ILE A 286 25.57 -2.35 -11.40
C ILE A 286 26.21 -0.99 -11.13
N GLY A 287 25.78 0.03 -11.86
CA GLY A 287 26.17 1.41 -11.64
C GLY A 287 25.37 2.08 -10.52
N ALA A 288 25.20 3.40 -10.60
CA ALA A 288 24.36 4.21 -9.72
C ALA A 288 22.85 3.98 -9.97
N ALA A 289 22.37 2.75 -9.80
CA ALA A 289 21.01 2.31 -10.08
C ALA A 289 20.24 1.91 -8.81
N ARG A 290 18.92 1.80 -8.92
CA ARG A 290 18.04 1.31 -7.86
C ARG A 290 17.47 -0.05 -8.24
N ILE A 291 17.70 -1.04 -7.38
CA ILE A 291 17.33 -2.43 -7.59
C ILE A 291 16.49 -2.90 -6.40
N GLU A 292 15.31 -3.45 -6.66
CA GLU A 292 14.39 -3.90 -5.61
C GLU A 292 13.80 -5.27 -5.91
N SER A 293 13.64 -6.09 -4.88
CA SER A 293 12.97 -7.39 -4.96
C SER A 293 12.37 -7.75 -3.61
N GLU A 294 11.21 -8.44 -3.60
CA GLU A 294 10.70 -9.08 -2.37
C GLU A 294 11.36 -10.45 -2.13
N GLY A 295 11.93 -11.06 -3.19
CA GLY A 295 12.76 -12.26 -3.10
C GLY A 295 14.24 -11.95 -2.92
N ASP A 296 15.07 -12.94 -3.24
CA ASP A 296 16.53 -12.83 -3.17
C ASP A 296 17.09 -11.97 -4.30
N ILE A 297 18.24 -11.34 -4.06
CA ILE A 297 19.00 -10.59 -5.07
C ILE A 297 20.41 -11.16 -5.18
N GLU A 298 20.82 -11.53 -6.39
CA GLU A 298 22.18 -11.98 -6.69
C GLU A 298 22.84 -11.06 -7.72
N VAL A 299 23.99 -10.50 -7.37
CA VAL A 299 24.72 -9.57 -8.23
C VAL A 299 26.21 -9.89 -8.23
N GLN A 300 26.92 -9.62 -9.33
CA GLN A 300 28.37 -9.82 -9.35
C GLN A 300 29.09 -8.63 -8.70
N ARG A 301 28.90 -7.43 -9.23
CA ARG A 301 29.59 -6.21 -8.79
C ARG A 301 28.66 -5.02 -8.74
N VAL A 302 28.82 -4.21 -7.71
CA VAL A 302 28.13 -2.93 -7.54
C VAL A 302 29.18 -1.82 -7.47
N ASN A 303 29.15 -0.91 -8.42
CA ASN A 303 29.96 0.30 -8.49
C ASN A 303 29.03 1.51 -8.40
N GLY A 304 28.56 1.79 -7.19
CA GLY A 304 27.35 2.59 -7.02
C GLY A 304 27.51 4.10 -7.11
N GLY A 305 28.73 4.63 -7.18
CA GLY A 305 29.00 6.07 -7.19
C GLY A 305 28.41 6.83 -5.98
N GLY A 306 28.14 6.12 -4.87
CA GLY A 306 27.48 6.63 -3.67
C GLY A 306 25.96 6.72 -3.76
N LYS A 307 25.35 6.26 -4.86
CA LYS A 307 23.92 6.41 -5.15
C LYS A 307 23.21 5.09 -5.45
N ALA A 308 23.94 4.00 -5.69
CA ALA A 308 23.30 2.71 -5.87
C ALA A 308 22.57 2.27 -4.60
N SER A 309 21.37 1.73 -4.80
CA SER A 309 20.51 1.24 -3.73
C SER A 309 19.97 -0.12 -4.13
N ILE A 310 20.31 -1.15 -3.37
CA ILE A 310 19.82 -2.52 -3.56
C ILE A 310 18.98 -2.90 -2.35
N ARG A 311 17.74 -3.34 -2.58
CA ARG A 311 16.83 -3.78 -1.52
C ARG A 311 16.25 -5.16 -1.81
N ALA A 312 16.57 -6.14 -0.96
CA ALA A 312 16.06 -7.50 -1.04
C ALA A 312 15.12 -7.82 0.13
N GLY A 313 13.92 -8.30 -0.16
CA GLY A 313 13.02 -8.90 0.84
C GLY A 313 13.49 -10.28 1.29
N GLY A 314 14.26 -10.97 0.45
CA GLY A 314 15.06 -12.13 0.81
C GLY A 314 16.50 -11.76 1.15
N SER A 315 17.42 -12.66 0.84
CA SER A 315 18.87 -12.49 1.03
C SER A 315 19.50 -11.76 -0.16
N CYS A 316 20.63 -11.10 0.08
CA CYS A 316 21.41 -10.46 -0.97
C CYS A 316 22.82 -11.05 -1.05
N ARG A 317 23.22 -11.51 -2.24
CA ARG A 317 24.58 -11.98 -2.51
C ARG A 317 25.28 -11.07 -3.52
N ALA A 318 26.49 -10.65 -3.20
CA ALA A 318 27.36 -9.88 -4.07
C ALA A 318 28.81 -10.39 -4.00
N LYS A 319 29.62 -10.20 -5.05
CA LYS A 319 31.06 -10.44 -4.93
C LYS A 319 31.81 -9.17 -4.49
N PHE A 320 31.48 -8.05 -5.12
CA PHE A 320 32.11 -6.75 -4.87
C PHE A 320 31.06 -5.66 -4.68
N VAL A 321 31.17 -4.87 -3.61
CA VAL A 321 30.22 -3.80 -3.30
C VAL A 321 30.95 -2.50 -2.98
N HIS A 322 31.04 -1.60 -3.95
CA HIS A 322 31.77 -0.34 -3.83
C HIS A 322 30.82 0.86 -3.90
N ASN A 323 30.88 1.74 -2.90
CA ASN A 323 30.14 3.00 -2.84
C ASN A 323 28.62 2.80 -3.07
N ALA A 324 28.02 1.85 -2.37
CA ALA A 324 26.61 1.48 -2.53
C ALA A 324 25.89 1.28 -1.19
N ASN A 325 24.56 1.31 -1.22
CA ASN A 325 23.70 0.90 -0.11
C ASN A 325 23.04 -0.45 -0.43
N ILE A 326 23.16 -1.43 0.48
CA ILE A 326 22.48 -2.72 0.41
C ILE A 326 21.63 -2.90 1.66
N GLU A 327 20.34 -3.19 1.46
CA GLU A 327 19.37 -3.50 2.51
C GLU A 327 18.76 -4.87 2.23
N SER A 328 18.83 -5.80 3.17
CA SER A 328 18.27 -7.14 3.00
C SER A 328 17.55 -7.61 4.26
N PHE A 329 16.31 -8.06 4.12
CA PHE A 329 15.55 -8.65 5.22
C PHE A 329 16.02 -10.09 5.55
N GLY A 330 16.75 -10.73 4.64
CA GLY A 330 17.51 -11.96 4.86
C GLY A 330 18.97 -11.70 5.21
N ASP A 331 19.84 -12.63 4.81
CA ASP A 331 21.29 -12.52 5.01
C ASP A 331 21.92 -11.67 3.90
N VAL A 332 23.03 -10.98 4.20
CA VAL A 332 23.88 -10.36 3.17
C VAL A 332 25.22 -11.09 3.09
N GLU A 333 25.55 -11.58 1.91
CA GLU A 333 26.82 -12.28 1.63
C GLU A 333 27.64 -11.49 0.60
N ILE A 334 28.84 -11.05 1.01
CA ILE A 334 29.80 -10.33 0.17
C ILE A 334 31.06 -11.17 0.06
N GLU A 335 31.22 -11.87 -1.06
CA GLU A 335 32.24 -12.90 -1.22
C GLU A 335 33.68 -12.34 -1.08
N VAL A 336 33.95 -11.20 -1.72
CA VAL A 336 35.29 -10.63 -1.81
C VAL A 336 35.45 -9.41 -0.91
N GLU A 337 34.78 -8.31 -1.21
CA GLU A 337 34.94 -7.08 -0.44
C GLU A 337 33.78 -6.08 -0.58
N ALA A 338 33.59 -5.29 0.47
CA ALA A 338 32.79 -4.09 0.50
C ALA A 338 33.68 -2.87 0.77
N VAL A 339 33.49 -1.80 0.00
CA VAL A 339 34.32 -0.59 0.10
C VAL A 339 33.44 0.66 0.12
N HIS A 340 33.55 1.46 1.18
CA HIS A 340 32.76 2.70 1.37
C HIS A 340 31.25 2.50 1.15
N SER A 341 30.72 1.38 1.65
CA SER A 341 29.33 0.97 1.43
C SER A 341 28.56 0.90 2.74
N ILE A 342 27.25 1.07 2.66
CA ILE A 342 26.34 0.85 3.78
C ILE A 342 25.65 -0.48 3.53
N ILE A 343 25.75 -1.41 4.47
CA ILE A 343 25.23 -2.77 4.33
C ILE A 343 24.39 -3.07 5.55
N LYS A 344 23.10 -3.33 5.35
CA LYS A 344 22.15 -3.63 6.41
C LYS A 344 21.48 -4.98 6.18
N SER A 345 21.43 -5.80 7.22
CA SER A 345 20.77 -7.10 7.24
C SER A 345 19.90 -7.25 8.48
N SER A 346 18.68 -7.78 8.32
CA SER A 346 17.82 -8.17 9.45
C SER A 346 18.21 -9.54 10.01
N ARG A 347 19.26 -10.16 9.47
CA ARG A 347 19.83 -11.43 9.92
C ARG A 347 21.35 -11.31 10.03
N ASN A 348 22.10 -12.01 9.17
CA ASN A 348 23.55 -12.11 9.23
C ASN A 348 24.23 -11.33 8.09
N ILE A 349 25.43 -10.79 8.37
CA ILE A 349 26.33 -10.29 7.34
C ILE A 349 27.57 -11.19 7.27
N ILE A 350 27.88 -11.71 6.10
CA ILE A 350 29.10 -12.47 5.81
C ILE A 350 29.89 -11.68 4.78
N ALA A 351 31.14 -11.32 5.07
CA ALA A 351 31.96 -10.54 4.15
C ALA A 351 33.41 -11.01 4.09
N GLY A 352 34.00 -11.01 2.89
CA GLY A 352 35.44 -11.21 2.73
C GLY A 352 36.24 -10.09 3.38
N ALA A 353 36.04 -8.86 2.93
CA ALA A 353 36.63 -7.68 3.57
C ALA A 353 35.63 -6.53 3.63
N VAL A 354 35.74 -5.69 4.66
CA VAL A 354 34.96 -4.45 4.77
C VAL A 354 35.93 -3.30 4.98
N THR A 355 36.02 -2.40 4.01
CA THR A 355 36.92 -1.24 4.04
C THR A 355 36.10 0.05 3.94
N GLY A 356 35.85 0.68 5.07
CA GLY A 356 35.08 1.91 5.12
C GLY A 356 33.57 1.70 4.98
N GLY A 357 32.80 2.64 5.52
CA GLY A 357 31.34 2.59 5.52
C GLY A 357 30.78 1.97 6.79
N GLU A 358 29.57 1.43 6.70
CA GLU A 358 28.80 0.93 7.85
C GLU A 358 28.19 -0.42 7.54
N CYS A 359 28.34 -1.38 8.46
CA CYS A 359 27.62 -2.64 8.43
C CYS A 359 26.69 -2.72 9.64
N ILE A 360 25.43 -3.10 9.43
CA ILE A 360 24.42 -3.28 10.47
C ILE A 360 23.79 -4.67 10.33
N ALA A 361 23.90 -5.51 11.35
CA ALA A 361 23.32 -6.85 11.37
C ALA A 361 22.53 -7.10 12.65
N TYR A 362 21.53 -7.97 12.58
CA TYR A 362 20.73 -8.31 13.75
C TYR A 362 21.32 -9.49 14.55
N GLU A 363 21.69 -10.58 13.87
CA GLU A 363 22.09 -11.85 14.51
C GLU A 363 23.62 -11.98 14.64
N SER A 364 24.34 -12.03 13.51
CA SER A 364 25.79 -12.19 13.49
C SER A 364 26.47 -11.43 12.36
N MET A 365 27.74 -11.08 12.55
CA MET A 365 28.63 -10.65 11.47
C MET A 365 29.83 -11.56 11.41
N THR A 366 30.17 -12.06 10.22
CA THR A 366 31.38 -12.83 9.99
C THR A 366 32.19 -12.16 8.88
N ILE A 367 33.30 -11.54 9.26
CA ILE A 367 34.11 -10.73 8.33
C ILE A 367 35.55 -11.26 8.36
N ARG A 368 36.16 -11.61 7.22
CA ARG A 368 37.57 -12.05 7.27
C ARG A 368 38.49 -10.89 7.60
N ARG A 369 38.34 -9.73 6.96
CA ARG A 369 39.13 -8.51 7.24
C ARG A 369 38.24 -7.29 7.46
N ALA A 370 38.28 -6.71 8.65
CA ALA A 370 37.50 -5.53 9.00
C ALA A 370 38.40 -4.30 9.15
N GLY A 371 38.11 -3.24 8.40
CA GLY A 371 38.87 -1.99 8.36
C GLY A 371 40.02 -2.01 7.36
N SER A 372 40.94 -1.05 7.49
CA SER A 372 42.06 -0.86 6.57
C SER A 372 43.31 -0.35 7.30
N PRO A 373 44.53 -0.68 6.82
CA PRO A 373 45.77 -0.10 7.34
C PRO A 373 45.83 1.43 7.25
N LYS A 374 45.04 2.03 6.36
CA LYS A 374 44.95 3.49 6.15
C LYS A 374 43.92 4.18 7.06
N ASP A 375 43.38 3.47 8.06
CA ASP A 375 42.45 4.04 9.04
C ASP A 375 41.19 4.63 8.40
N VAL A 376 40.64 3.89 7.43
CA VAL A 376 39.39 4.28 6.76
C VAL A 376 38.23 4.03 7.72
N SER A 377 37.44 5.07 8.00
CA SER A 377 36.29 5.03 8.92
C SER A 377 35.35 3.88 8.60
N THR A 378 35.36 2.86 9.45
CA THR A 378 34.58 1.62 9.30
C THR A 378 33.78 1.39 10.58
N ASN A 379 32.46 1.26 10.47
CA ASN A 379 31.55 1.04 11.60
C ASN A 379 30.85 -0.30 11.47
N LEU A 380 30.93 -1.14 12.51
CA LEU A 380 30.29 -2.46 12.54
C LEU A 380 29.32 -2.52 13.72
N ARG A 381 28.03 -2.64 13.44
CA ARG A 381 26.95 -2.50 14.42
C ARG A 381 26.09 -3.75 14.45
N ILE A 382 25.95 -4.38 15.60
CA ILE A 382 25.25 -5.65 15.74
C ILE A 382 24.22 -5.66 16.87
N GLY A 383 23.16 -6.44 16.67
CA GLY A 383 22.01 -6.51 17.59
C GLY A 383 20.91 -5.53 17.23
N PHE A 384 20.93 -5.01 15.99
CA PHE A 384 19.97 -4.03 15.50
C PHE A 384 19.23 -4.57 14.30
N ASP A 385 17.92 -4.73 14.41
CA ASP A 385 17.07 -4.99 13.24
C ASP A 385 16.83 -3.65 12.53
N PHE A 386 17.53 -3.45 11.41
CA PHE A 386 17.44 -2.21 10.66
C PHE A 386 16.02 -1.94 10.16
N SER A 387 15.21 -2.98 9.93
CA SER A 387 13.82 -2.82 9.50
C SER A 387 12.99 -2.13 10.59
N ILE A 388 13.23 -2.47 11.85
CA ILE A 388 12.61 -1.83 13.01
C ILE A 388 13.16 -0.41 13.17
N LEU A 389 14.48 -0.23 13.03
CA LEU A 389 15.11 1.10 13.11
C LEU A 389 14.56 2.06 12.04
N ASP A 390 14.50 1.64 10.79
CA ASP A 390 14.04 2.47 9.68
C ASP A 390 12.53 2.75 9.77
N ARG A 391 11.71 1.75 10.14
CA ARG A 391 10.27 1.95 10.40
C ARG A 391 10.02 2.90 11.56
N ARG A 392 10.78 2.75 12.65
CA ARG A 392 10.69 3.65 13.81
C ARG A 392 11.07 5.07 13.42
N ALA A 393 12.18 5.25 12.71
CA ALA A 393 12.61 6.57 12.24
C ALA A 393 11.62 7.21 11.24
N ALA A 394 10.88 6.41 10.46
CA ALA A 394 9.81 6.89 9.59
C ALA A 394 8.58 7.32 10.41
N ALA A 395 8.15 6.49 11.35
CA ALA A 395 7.03 6.78 12.25
C ALA A 395 7.29 8.03 13.13
N GLU A 396 8.50 8.18 13.68
CA GLU A 396 8.91 9.37 14.45
C GLU A 396 8.90 10.64 13.59
N ARG A 397 9.30 10.55 12.31
CA ARG A 397 9.21 11.67 11.36
C ARG A 397 7.76 12.08 11.09
N SER A 398 6.88 11.10 10.85
CA SER A 398 5.45 11.34 10.66
C SER A 398 4.80 11.96 11.90
N LEU A 399 5.13 11.44 13.09
CA LEU A 399 4.66 11.98 14.37
C LEU A 399 5.03 13.46 14.53
N LYS A 400 6.30 13.80 14.28
CA LYS A 400 6.79 15.18 14.37
C LYS A 400 6.07 16.13 13.40
N GLU A 401 5.71 15.66 12.21
CA GLU A 401 4.94 16.46 11.25
C GLU A 401 3.49 16.66 11.72
N ILE A 402 2.84 15.63 12.27
CA ILE A 402 1.50 15.74 12.85
C ILE A 402 1.49 16.72 14.03
N GLU A 403 2.46 16.62 14.94
CA GLU A 403 2.61 17.55 16.07
C GLU A 403 2.74 19.00 15.60
N ARG A 404 3.49 19.23 14.51
CA ARG A 404 3.61 20.55 13.87
C ARG A 404 2.27 21.06 13.34
N GLN A 405 1.51 20.21 12.65
CA GLN A 405 0.19 20.56 12.10
C GLN A 405 -0.83 20.83 13.21
N LEU A 406 -0.85 20.01 14.26
CA LEU A 406 -1.70 20.19 15.43
C LEU A 406 -1.41 21.49 16.16
N SER A 407 -0.13 21.82 16.34
CA SER A 407 0.29 23.09 16.93
C SER A 407 -0.24 24.29 16.12
N HIS A 408 -0.10 24.24 14.80
CA HIS A 408 -0.60 25.29 13.91
C HIS A 408 -2.13 25.43 13.96
N LEU A 409 -2.87 24.33 13.86
CA LEU A 409 -4.33 24.33 13.96
C LEU A 409 -4.80 24.84 15.31
N THR A 410 -4.16 24.44 16.40
CA THR A 410 -4.50 24.89 17.75
C THR A 410 -4.32 26.40 17.90
N GLN A 411 -3.26 26.97 17.34
CA GLN A 411 -3.05 28.42 17.31
C GLN A 411 -4.13 29.14 16.49
N MET A 412 -4.50 28.60 15.32
CA MET A 412 -5.50 29.21 14.45
C MET A 412 -6.94 29.10 15.00
N ILE A 413 -7.26 28.01 15.71
CA ILE A 413 -8.55 27.83 16.39
C ILE A 413 -8.63 28.73 17.64
N GLY A 414 -7.49 29.03 18.27
CA GLY A 414 -7.34 29.94 19.39
C GLY A 414 -7.83 29.40 20.74
N PRO A 415 -7.54 30.09 21.87
CA PRO A 415 -7.93 29.66 23.22
C PRO A 415 -9.45 29.67 23.48
N ALA A 416 -10.23 30.35 22.64
CA ALA A 416 -11.69 30.47 22.79
C ALA A 416 -12.44 29.12 22.64
N TYR A 417 -11.76 28.07 22.17
CA TYR A 417 -12.35 26.76 21.96
C TYR A 417 -12.26 25.83 23.18
N THR A 418 -11.37 26.08 24.13
CA THR A 418 -11.23 25.22 25.32
C THR A 418 -12.29 25.48 26.39
N GLU A 419 -12.97 26.62 26.36
CA GLU A 419 -13.89 27.02 27.44
C GLU A 419 -15.36 27.21 27.02
N ASP A 420 -15.71 27.42 25.75
CA ASP A 420 -17.13 27.60 25.37
C ASP A 420 -17.40 27.33 23.87
N VAL A 421 -17.64 26.06 23.51
CA VAL A 421 -18.22 25.68 22.20
C VAL A 421 -19.53 26.46 21.93
N ALA A 422 -20.25 26.82 22.99
CA ALA A 422 -21.47 27.63 22.95
C ALA A 422 -21.24 29.08 22.47
N LYS A 423 -20.08 29.71 22.74
CA LYS A 423 -19.78 31.08 22.25
C LYS A 423 -19.40 31.10 20.78
N ALA A 424 -18.74 30.05 20.28
CA ALA A 424 -18.44 29.92 18.86
C ALA A 424 -19.71 29.77 18.00
N MET A 425 -20.80 29.23 18.58
CA MET A 425 -22.12 29.13 17.93
C MET A 425 -22.82 30.49 17.70
N LEU A 426 -22.33 31.59 18.27
CA LEU A 426 -22.85 32.96 18.06
C LEU A 426 -22.13 33.71 16.91
N LEU A 427 -21.14 33.10 16.24
CA LEU A 427 -20.38 33.72 15.16
C LEU A 427 -21.16 33.75 13.83
N ALA A 428 -20.81 34.68 12.94
CA ALA A 428 -21.37 34.75 11.58
C ALA A 428 -21.08 33.47 10.76
N GLU A 429 -22.05 33.07 9.94
CA GLU A 429 -22.15 31.78 9.25
C GLU A 429 -20.87 31.30 8.51
N PRO A 430 -20.09 32.14 7.82
CA PRO A 430 -18.83 31.70 7.19
C PRO A 430 -17.74 31.27 8.18
N ARG A 431 -17.70 31.87 9.38
CA ARG A 431 -16.70 31.56 10.40
C ARG A 431 -17.00 30.25 11.12
N LYS A 432 -18.29 29.91 11.30
CA LYS A 432 -18.74 28.65 11.90
C LYS A 432 -18.27 27.44 11.08
N THR A 433 -18.47 27.47 9.76
CA THR A 433 -18.07 26.38 8.87
C THR A 433 -16.56 26.16 8.87
N LYS A 434 -15.77 27.24 8.85
CA LYS A 434 -14.31 27.13 8.87
C LYS A 434 -13.76 26.57 10.18
N ILE A 435 -14.31 27.00 11.32
CA ILE A 435 -13.95 26.46 12.63
C ILE A 435 -14.32 24.97 12.72
N TYR A 436 -15.47 24.58 12.18
CA TYR A 436 -15.88 23.17 12.13
C TYR A 436 -14.92 22.31 11.30
N GLU A 437 -14.54 22.75 10.10
CA GLU A 437 -13.54 22.08 9.25
C GLU A 437 -12.21 21.90 9.97
N MET A 438 -11.70 22.97 10.59
CA MET A 438 -10.43 22.95 11.29
C MET A 438 -10.45 22.04 12.53
N THR A 439 -11.59 22.00 13.23
CA THR A 439 -11.78 21.11 14.39
C THR A 439 -11.81 19.65 13.94
N ALA A 440 -12.53 19.34 12.87
CA ALA A 440 -12.59 18.00 12.31
C ALA A 440 -11.18 17.52 11.90
N GLU A 441 -10.41 18.37 11.23
CA GLU A 441 -9.03 18.06 10.85
C GLU A 441 -8.12 17.90 12.09
N ARG A 442 -8.27 18.74 13.12
CA ARG A 442 -7.53 18.57 14.39
C ARG A 442 -7.80 17.22 15.03
N ASN A 443 -9.07 16.81 15.14
CA ASN A 443 -9.44 15.54 15.76
C ASN A 443 -8.95 14.34 14.93
N ARG A 444 -8.97 14.46 13.59
CA ARG A 444 -8.38 13.46 12.69
C ARG A 444 -6.88 13.28 12.94
N LEU A 445 -6.13 14.38 12.99
CA LEU A 445 -4.69 14.36 13.25
C LEU A 445 -4.35 13.80 14.64
N LEU A 446 -5.12 14.14 15.68
CA LEU A 446 -4.97 13.54 17.01
C LEU A 446 -5.20 12.01 16.98
N SER A 447 -6.17 11.53 16.21
CA SER A 447 -6.36 10.09 16.05
C SER A 447 -5.19 9.43 15.33
N GLU A 448 -4.61 10.09 14.32
CA GLU A 448 -3.46 9.58 13.58
C GLU A 448 -2.20 9.55 14.46
N GLN A 449 -1.98 10.59 15.27
CA GLN A 449 -0.95 10.65 16.29
C GLN A 449 -1.01 9.42 17.22
N VAL A 450 -2.17 9.15 17.84
CA VAL A 450 -2.35 8.02 18.75
C VAL A 450 -2.05 6.67 18.06
N LYS A 451 -2.40 6.53 16.77
CA LYS A 451 -2.08 5.31 16.00
C LYS A 451 -0.58 5.13 15.82
N ILE A 452 0.13 6.21 15.47
CA ILE A 452 1.59 6.18 15.29
C ILE A 452 2.31 5.93 16.62
N GLU A 453 1.90 6.58 17.71
CA GLU A 453 2.46 6.33 19.05
C GLU A 453 2.31 4.85 19.47
N LYS A 454 1.15 4.26 19.18
CA LYS A 454 0.91 2.82 19.41
C LYS A 454 1.81 1.94 18.54
N GLU A 455 2.06 2.31 17.28
CA GLU A 455 3.01 1.60 16.42
C GLU A 455 4.45 1.70 16.96
N LEU A 456 4.88 2.89 17.39
CA LEU A 456 6.20 3.11 17.98
C LEU A 456 6.42 2.25 19.23
N SER A 457 5.40 2.14 20.10
CA SER A 457 5.45 1.24 21.26
C SER A 457 5.64 -0.22 20.83
N LYS A 458 4.87 -0.70 19.84
CA LYS A 458 5.00 -2.08 19.33
C LYS A 458 6.37 -2.36 18.72
N LEU A 459 6.94 -1.39 18.00
CA LEU A 459 8.27 -1.50 17.41
C LEU A 459 9.35 -1.57 18.50
N ALA A 460 9.20 -0.81 19.58
CA ALA A 460 10.10 -0.90 20.74
C ALA A 460 10.05 -2.27 21.42
N ASP A 461 8.86 -2.83 21.61
CA ASP A 461 8.69 -4.18 22.18
C ASP A 461 9.30 -5.26 21.27
N ALA A 462 9.14 -5.13 19.94
CA ALA A 462 9.71 -6.06 18.97
C ALA A 462 11.26 -6.05 18.99
N ALA A 463 11.87 -4.89 19.22
CA ALA A 463 13.32 -4.74 19.34
C ALA A 463 13.89 -5.37 20.63
N ALA A 464 13.06 -5.63 21.65
CA ALA A 464 13.50 -6.20 22.92
C ALA A 464 13.73 -7.73 22.89
N LYS A 465 13.56 -8.38 21.73
CA LYS A 465 13.84 -9.82 21.58
C LYS A 465 15.29 -10.14 21.92
N LYS A 466 15.50 -11.13 22.78
CA LYS A 466 16.84 -11.62 23.15
C LYS A 466 17.49 -12.31 21.96
N VAL A 467 18.48 -11.65 21.38
CA VAL A 467 19.49 -12.24 20.51
C VAL A 467 20.83 -12.14 21.24
N GLU A 468 21.73 -13.09 20.99
CA GLU A 468 23.12 -13.00 21.42
C GLU A 468 23.97 -12.51 20.24
N PRO A 469 24.09 -11.19 20.02
CA PRO A 469 24.82 -10.66 18.87
C PRO A 469 26.31 -10.96 18.96
N ARG A 470 26.91 -11.40 17.85
CA ARG A 470 28.35 -11.72 17.77
C ARG A 470 29.00 -11.26 16.48
N ILE A 471 30.17 -10.64 16.59
CA ILE A 471 31.04 -10.31 15.45
C ILE A 471 32.22 -11.27 15.46
N ASN A 472 32.39 -12.04 14.39
CA ASN A 472 33.52 -12.94 14.16
C ASN A 472 34.44 -12.32 13.12
N ILE A 473 35.68 -12.04 13.51
CA ILE A 473 36.74 -11.59 12.62
C ILE A 473 37.68 -12.74 12.31
N GLY A 474 37.85 -13.07 11.03
CA GLY A 474 38.62 -14.24 10.60
C GLY A 474 40.14 -14.04 10.60
N GLU A 475 40.61 -12.94 10.02
CA GLU A 475 42.04 -12.69 9.76
C GLU A 475 42.57 -11.46 10.51
N VAL A 476 41.92 -10.31 10.36
CA VAL A 476 42.39 -9.06 11.00
C VAL A 476 41.26 -8.07 11.22
N LEU A 477 41.26 -7.46 12.40
CA LEU A 477 40.49 -6.29 12.76
C LEU A 477 41.48 -5.12 12.87
N TYR A 478 41.41 -4.17 11.96
CA TYR A 478 42.31 -3.03 11.95
C TYR A 478 41.93 -2.01 13.02
N LYS A 479 42.94 -1.27 13.50
CA LYS A 479 42.73 -0.10 14.34
C LYS A 479 41.81 0.91 13.63
N GLY A 480 41.06 1.68 14.43
CA GLY A 480 40.13 2.69 13.96
C GLY A 480 38.75 2.18 13.57
N VAL A 481 38.55 0.85 13.52
CA VAL A 481 37.22 0.27 13.38
C VAL A 481 36.40 0.58 14.63
N ARG A 482 35.19 1.10 14.44
CA ARG A 482 34.20 1.28 15.50
C ARG A 482 33.30 0.05 15.56
N LEU A 483 33.12 -0.47 16.76
CA LEU A 483 32.25 -1.61 17.04
C LEU A 483 31.09 -1.12 17.89
N GLU A 484 29.87 -1.50 17.53
CA GLU A 484 28.68 -1.31 18.37
C GLU A 484 27.99 -2.66 18.58
N VAL A 485 27.91 -3.12 19.82
CA VAL A 485 27.28 -4.41 20.17
C VAL A 485 26.21 -4.17 21.21
N GLY A 486 24.94 -4.34 20.84
CA GLY A 486 23.82 -4.17 21.79
C GLY A 486 23.74 -2.77 22.42
N GLY A 487 24.15 -1.73 21.68
CA GLY A 487 24.14 -0.33 22.13
C GLY A 487 25.38 0.14 22.91
N LEU A 488 26.37 -0.72 23.10
CA LEU A 488 27.69 -0.33 23.60
C LEU A 488 28.63 -0.06 22.43
N GLU A 489 29.28 1.09 22.41
CA GLU A 489 30.27 1.47 21.38
C GLU A 489 31.71 1.34 21.92
N GLU A 490 32.61 0.77 21.11
CA GLU A 490 34.05 0.67 21.39
C GLU A 490 34.86 1.00 20.11
N LEU A 491 36.00 1.67 20.28
CA LEU A 491 36.94 1.96 19.19
C LEU A 491 38.13 1.02 19.29
N VAL A 492 38.49 0.36 18.20
CA VAL A 492 39.66 -0.52 18.17
C VAL A 492 40.94 0.33 18.13
N PHE A 493 41.79 0.21 19.17
CA PHE A 493 42.99 1.05 19.29
C PHE A 493 44.23 0.47 18.60
N GLU A 494 44.31 -0.85 18.44
CA GLU A 494 45.42 -1.55 17.80
C GLU A 494 44.96 -2.60 16.79
N ASN A 495 45.85 -3.03 15.90
CA ASN A 495 45.50 -4.07 14.94
C ASN A 495 45.43 -5.42 15.65
N ILE A 496 44.24 -6.02 15.68
CA ILE A 496 44.01 -7.34 16.28
C ILE A 496 44.05 -8.38 15.17
N LYS A 497 45.02 -9.30 15.23
CA LYS A 497 45.10 -10.44 14.31
C LYS A 497 44.22 -11.57 14.84
N GLY A 498 43.30 -12.03 14.01
CA GLY A 498 42.31 -13.05 14.33
C GLY A 498 42.71 -14.47 13.92
N PRO A 499 41.87 -15.47 14.26
CA PRO A 499 40.42 -15.32 14.52
C PRO A 499 40.07 -14.71 15.89
N VAL A 500 39.10 -13.78 15.91
CA VAL A 500 38.56 -13.14 17.13
C VAL A 500 37.03 -13.14 17.10
N THR A 501 36.40 -13.41 18.23
CA THR A 501 34.95 -13.29 18.42
C THR A 501 34.65 -12.21 19.46
N ILE A 502 33.73 -11.31 19.12
CA ILE A 502 33.32 -10.18 19.92
C ILE A 502 31.85 -10.39 20.28
N ALA A 503 31.55 -10.48 21.58
CA ALA A 503 30.21 -10.75 22.09
C ALA A 503 29.98 -10.05 23.42
N GLY A 504 28.79 -9.51 23.64
CA GLY A 504 28.13 -9.28 24.94
C GLY A 504 28.81 -8.47 26.05
N ASN A 505 30.09 -8.10 25.97
CA ASN A 505 30.82 -7.28 26.94
C ASN A 505 32.07 -6.66 26.25
N LEU A 506 31.91 -5.46 25.68
CA LEU A 506 32.96 -4.68 24.99
C LEU A 506 33.93 -3.99 25.97
N LEU A 507 34.55 -4.74 26.89
CA LEU A 507 35.35 -4.12 27.96
C LEU A 507 36.86 -4.24 27.79
N ARG A 508 37.37 -5.01 26.83
CA ARG A 508 38.82 -5.26 26.63
C ARG A 508 39.18 -5.80 25.23
N LEU A 509 38.99 -5.03 24.15
CA LEU A 509 39.54 -5.38 22.83
C LEU A 509 40.63 -4.42 22.35
#